data_AF-A0A847SS05-F1
#
_entry.id   AF-A0A847SS05-F1
#
_cell.length_a   1.000
_cell.length_b   1.000
_cell.length_c   1.000
_cell.angle_alpha   90.00
_cell.angle_beta   90.00
_cell.angle_gamma   90.00
#
_symmetry.space_group_name_H-M   'P 1'
#
loop_
_entity.id
_entity.type
_entity.pdbx_description
1 polymer ?
#
loop_
_entity_poly.entity_id
_entity_poly.type
_entity_poly.pdbx_seq_one_letter_code
_entity_poly.pdbx_strand_id
1 'polypeptide(L)'
;MRSTPYFLTVFILALSACHSPNLKTMEGNKNFLIGKWHRFSMENGYSEFDIDSQNIVFYNQKVGRFGLPYKIENDSLKYLTNHYAAKITDYGDSVLLEGNDSTKATLYRFKESQVPFQTIPDAKDSLSFASYITGFEKRLIQEFEKAGIKLSDGTEKREEPVYEELLKRAMTNKKPGA
;
A
#
# COMPACT_ATOMS: atom_id res chain seq x y z
N MET A 1 6.25 -60.67 31.75
CA MET A 1 7.65 -60.21 31.60
C MET A 1 7.94 -60.12 30.11
N ARG A 2 8.11 -58.89 29.59
CA ARG A 2 9.36 -58.36 28.98
C ARG A 2 9.66 -58.99 27.62
N SER A 3 9.89 -58.28 26.51
CA SER A 3 10.34 -56.90 26.36
C SER A 3 10.24 -56.47 24.89
N THR A 4 9.64 -55.30 24.67
CA THR A 4 9.83 -54.47 23.47
C THR A 4 11.28 -53.97 23.41
N PRO A 5 11.86 -53.83 22.22
CA PRO A 5 12.80 -52.74 21.98
C PRO A 5 12.25 -51.74 20.95
N TYR A 6 12.34 -50.49 21.36
CA TYR A 6 12.07 -49.27 20.61
C TYR A 6 13.22 -48.94 19.64
N PHE A 7 12.93 -47.96 18.78
CA PHE A 7 13.81 -47.04 18.03
C PHE A 7 14.28 -47.48 16.65
N LEU A 8 13.64 -46.93 15.61
CA LEU A 8 14.29 -45.88 14.82
C LEU A 8 13.26 -45.00 14.10
N THR A 9 13.14 -43.76 14.58
CA THR A 9 12.59 -42.59 13.90
C THR A 9 13.48 -42.17 12.74
N VAL A 10 12.92 -41.99 11.53
CA VAL A 10 13.38 -40.96 10.57
C VAL A 10 12.18 -40.47 9.74
N PHE A 11 11.80 -39.23 10.00
CA PHE A 11 11.33 -38.19 9.08
C PHE A 11 10.99 -38.59 7.63
N ILE A 12 9.71 -38.43 7.24
CA ILE A 12 9.33 -37.80 5.95
C ILE A 12 8.10 -36.90 6.19
N LEU A 13 8.33 -35.77 6.85
CA LEU A 13 7.47 -34.58 6.72
C LEU A 13 7.94 -33.84 5.47
N ALA A 14 7.47 -34.22 4.29
CA ALA A 14 7.86 -33.55 3.05
C ALA A 14 6.71 -33.53 2.02
N LEU A 15 5.54 -32.99 2.39
CA LEU A 15 4.56 -32.52 1.39
C LEU A 15 3.83 -31.23 1.81
N SER A 16 4.40 -30.45 2.74
CA SER A 16 4.07 -29.02 2.82
C SER A 16 4.94 -28.27 1.81
N ALA A 17 4.80 -28.59 0.52
CA ALA A 17 5.29 -27.71 -0.53
C ALA A 17 4.44 -26.44 -0.46
N CYS A 18 4.95 -25.47 0.29
CA CYS A 18 4.60 -24.06 0.14
C CYS A 18 4.41 -23.78 -1.34
N HIS A 19 3.18 -23.44 -1.73
CA HIS A 19 2.94 -22.64 -2.93
C HIS A 19 3.57 -21.27 -2.67
N SER A 20 4.90 -21.18 -2.79
CA SER A 20 5.55 -19.90 -3.04
C SER A 20 5.21 -19.54 -4.47
N PRO A 21 4.55 -18.40 -4.73
CA PRO A 21 4.28 -17.99 -6.10
C PRO A 21 5.63 -17.88 -6.81
N ASN A 22 5.71 -18.56 -7.96
CA ASN A 22 6.89 -18.66 -8.79
C ASN A 22 7.38 -17.23 -9.09
N LEU A 23 8.50 -16.83 -8.48
CA LEU A 23 9.06 -15.50 -8.58
C LEU A 23 9.63 -15.38 -10.00
N LYS A 24 8.81 -14.92 -10.96
CA LYS A 24 9.31 -14.57 -12.27
C LYS A 24 10.35 -13.48 -12.08
N THR A 25 11.61 -13.80 -12.36
CA THR A 25 12.69 -12.82 -12.45
C THR A 25 12.23 -11.72 -13.42
N MET A 26 12.10 -10.50 -12.89
CA MET A 26 11.63 -9.28 -13.54
C MET A 26 12.63 -8.73 -14.57
N GLU A 27 13.32 -9.62 -15.28
CA GLU A 27 14.28 -9.26 -16.31
C GLU A 27 13.52 -8.95 -17.60
N GLY A 28 12.79 -7.81 -17.62
CA GLY A 28 12.21 -7.33 -18.88
C GLY A 28 11.03 -6.38 -18.82
N ASN A 29 10.32 -6.19 -17.71
CA ASN A 29 9.06 -5.44 -17.77
C ASN A 29 9.08 -4.15 -16.93
N LYS A 30 9.89 -3.16 -17.30
CA LYS A 30 9.82 -1.81 -16.67
C LYS A 30 8.39 -1.23 -16.61
N ASN A 31 7.47 -1.76 -17.42
CA ASN A 31 6.10 -1.29 -17.54
C ASN A 31 5.12 -1.91 -16.54
N PHE A 32 5.48 -2.93 -15.74
CA PHE A 32 4.47 -3.56 -14.87
C PHE A 32 3.99 -2.63 -13.75
N LEU A 33 4.85 -1.71 -13.27
CA LEU A 33 4.48 -0.70 -12.26
C LEU A 33 3.69 0.47 -12.83
N ILE A 34 3.71 0.67 -14.15
CA ILE A 34 2.98 1.77 -14.78
C ILE A 34 1.49 1.54 -14.57
N GLY A 35 0.82 2.58 -14.10
CA GLY A 35 -0.61 2.56 -13.82
C GLY A 35 -0.97 3.20 -12.49
N LYS A 36 -2.20 2.93 -12.07
CA LYS A 36 -2.81 3.56 -10.91
C LYS A 36 -2.92 2.56 -9.77
N TRP A 37 -2.48 2.99 -8.61
CA TRP A 37 -2.38 2.15 -7.43
C TRP A 37 -2.92 2.85 -6.20
N HIS A 38 -3.31 2.08 -5.21
CA HIS A 38 -3.60 2.60 -3.88
C HIS A 38 -2.98 1.72 -2.80
N ARG A 39 -2.85 2.30 -1.61
CA ARG A 39 -2.55 1.53 -0.41
C ARG A 39 -3.38 2.05 0.75
N PHE A 40 -3.67 1.16 1.67
CA PHE A 40 -4.21 1.52 2.97
C PHE A 40 -3.28 0.99 4.06
N SER A 41 -2.95 1.83 5.04
CA SER A 41 -2.35 1.38 6.29
C SER A 41 -2.89 2.17 7.47
N MET A 42 -2.87 1.56 8.65
CA MET A 42 -3.33 2.23 9.88
C MET A 42 -2.48 3.47 10.22
N GLU A 43 -1.19 3.43 9.92
CA GLU A 43 -0.26 4.52 10.21
C GLU A 43 -0.46 5.71 9.26
N ASN A 44 -0.53 5.44 7.96
CA ASN A 44 -0.49 6.47 6.92
C ASN A 44 -1.86 6.77 6.30
N GLY A 45 -2.88 5.99 6.65
CA GLY A 45 -4.20 6.05 6.03
C GLY A 45 -4.17 5.54 4.60
N TYR A 46 -5.13 6.02 3.81
CA TYR A 46 -5.25 5.72 2.39
C TYR A 46 -4.39 6.69 1.55
N SER A 47 -3.70 6.14 0.55
CA SER A 47 -2.93 6.91 -0.42
C SER A 47 -3.16 6.37 -1.82
N GLU A 48 -3.17 7.27 -2.81
CA GLU A 48 -3.25 6.93 -4.23
C GLU A 48 -1.98 7.33 -4.96
N PHE A 49 -1.63 6.54 -5.96
CA PHE A 49 -0.42 6.68 -6.75
C PHE A 49 -0.78 6.59 -8.24
N ASP A 50 -0.21 7.49 -9.03
CA ASP A 50 -0.21 7.46 -10.48
C ASP A 50 1.25 7.35 -10.93
N ILE A 51 1.60 6.19 -11.49
CA ILE A 51 2.98 5.83 -11.84
C ILE A 51 3.07 5.79 -13.37
N ASP A 52 3.91 6.65 -13.94
CA ASP A 52 4.26 6.62 -15.37
C ASP A 52 5.71 6.17 -15.56
N SER A 53 6.29 6.31 -16.75
CA SER A 53 7.68 5.89 -17.03
C SER A 53 8.79 6.72 -16.36
N GLN A 54 8.45 7.89 -15.79
CA GLN A 54 9.40 8.90 -15.30
C GLN A 54 9.11 9.31 -13.86
N ASN A 55 7.84 9.40 -13.46
CA ASN A 55 7.41 9.96 -12.20
C ASN A 55 6.43 9.04 -11.47
N ILE A 56 6.50 9.12 -10.15
CA ILE A 56 5.45 8.66 -9.25
C ILE A 56 4.79 9.91 -8.71
N VAL A 57 3.54 10.13 -9.10
CA VAL A 57 2.68 11.13 -8.48
C VAL A 57 1.85 10.42 -7.42
N PHE A 58 1.78 10.97 -6.22
CA PHE A 58 0.92 10.43 -5.19
C PHE A 58 0.13 11.51 -4.49
N TYR A 59 -1.01 11.11 -3.93
CA TYR A 59 -1.84 11.94 -3.10
C TYR A 59 -2.22 11.19 -1.82
N ASN A 60 -2.10 11.89 -0.69
CA ASN A 60 -2.56 11.44 0.60
C ASN A 60 -3.11 12.65 1.36
N GLN A 61 -4.20 12.47 2.11
CA GLN A 61 -4.86 13.56 2.83
C GLN A 61 -3.93 14.33 3.81
N LYS A 62 -2.93 13.66 4.40
CA LYS A 62 -2.06 14.24 5.42
C LYS A 62 -0.96 15.11 4.83
N VAL A 63 -0.39 14.68 3.71
CA VAL A 63 0.80 15.31 3.12
C VAL A 63 0.45 16.11 1.86
N GLY A 64 -0.69 15.82 1.21
CA GLY A 64 -1.10 16.43 -0.04
C GLY A 64 -0.54 15.71 -1.27
N ARG A 65 -0.43 16.44 -2.38
CA ARG A 65 0.06 15.94 -3.68
C ARG A 65 1.57 16.12 -3.78
N PHE A 66 2.29 15.08 -4.18
CA PHE A 66 3.70 15.17 -4.57
C PHE A 66 3.97 14.37 -5.83
N GLY A 67 4.93 14.84 -6.61
CA GLY A 67 5.52 14.10 -7.72
C GLY A 67 7.01 13.90 -7.45
N LEU A 68 7.49 12.67 -7.56
CA LEU A 68 8.90 12.35 -7.43
C LEU A 68 9.39 11.60 -8.68
N PRO A 69 10.47 12.06 -9.31
CA PRO A 69 11.08 11.32 -10.40
C PRO A 69 11.71 10.04 -9.85
N TYR A 70 11.60 8.96 -10.61
CA TYR A 70 12.08 7.65 -10.20
C TYR A 70 12.71 6.89 -11.36
N LYS A 71 13.37 5.79 -11.04
CA LYS A 71 13.83 4.78 -11.99
C LYS A 71 13.68 3.39 -11.42
N ILE A 72 13.55 2.41 -12.31
CA ILE A 72 13.65 0.98 -11.98
C ILE A 72 15.04 0.49 -12.37
N GLU A 73 15.77 -0.06 -11.39
CA GLU A 73 17.04 -0.74 -11.58
C GLU A 73 16.92 -2.17 -11.08
N ASN A 74 17.07 -3.14 -11.98
CA ASN A 74 16.78 -4.55 -11.72
C ASN A 74 15.33 -4.73 -11.23
N ASP A 75 15.16 -5.20 -10.00
CA ASP A 75 13.89 -5.39 -9.30
C ASP A 75 13.60 -4.26 -8.28
N SER A 76 14.34 -3.15 -8.33
CA SER A 76 14.26 -2.10 -7.31
C SER A 76 13.78 -0.76 -7.87
N LEU A 77 12.82 -0.18 -7.19
CA LEU A 77 12.35 1.20 -7.34
C LEU A 77 13.30 2.15 -6.63
N LYS A 78 13.79 3.18 -7.31
CA LYS A 78 14.66 4.21 -6.69
C LYS A 78 14.16 5.60 -7.07
N TYR A 79 13.96 6.46 -6.07
CA TYR A 79 13.75 7.87 -6.35
C TYR A 79 15.06 8.53 -6.79
N LEU A 80 14.98 9.50 -7.69
CA LEU A 80 16.16 10.25 -8.14
C LEU A 80 16.55 11.38 -7.20
N THR A 81 15.63 11.79 -6.31
CA THR A 81 15.76 12.97 -5.45
C THR A 81 16.00 12.63 -3.97
N ASN A 82 16.00 11.36 -3.58
CA ASN A 82 16.32 10.94 -2.21
C ASN A 82 16.97 9.54 -2.22
N HIS A 83 17.51 9.12 -1.08
CA HIS A 83 18.23 7.84 -0.94
C HIS A 83 17.32 6.62 -0.75
N TYR A 84 16.00 6.78 -0.89
CA TYR A 84 15.08 5.67 -0.72
C TYR A 84 15.11 4.76 -1.94
N ALA A 85 15.22 3.47 -1.66
CA ALA A 85 15.13 2.40 -2.64
C ALA A 85 14.23 1.30 -2.08
N ALA A 86 13.35 0.75 -2.90
CA ALA A 86 12.49 -0.36 -2.51
C ALA A 86 12.61 -1.52 -3.50
N LYS A 87 12.88 -2.72 -3.00
CA LYS A 87 12.74 -3.94 -3.79
C LYS A 87 11.26 -4.17 -4.11
N ILE A 88 10.96 -4.52 -5.34
CA ILE A 88 9.61 -4.74 -5.83
C ILE A 88 9.39 -6.23 -6.03
N THR A 89 8.34 -6.76 -5.44
CA THR A 89 7.86 -8.12 -5.70
C THR A 89 6.45 -8.07 -6.24
N ASP A 90 6.23 -8.60 -7.43
CA ASP A 90 4.93 -8.64 -8.09
C ASP A 90 4.06 -9.80 -7.58
N TYR A 91 2.80 -9.49 -7.32
CA TYR A 91 1.76 -10.41 -6.86
C TYR A 91 0.48 -10.25 -7.70
N GLY A 92 0.62 -9.96 -9.00
CA GLY A 92 -0.48 -9.86 -9.96
C GLY A 92 -1.20 -8.52 -9.88
N ASP A 93 -2.33 -8.47 -9.18
CA ASP A 93 -3.10 -7.24 -8.98
C ASP A 93 -2.50 -6.35 -7.86
N SER A 94 -1.42 -6.80 -7.23
CA SER A 94 -0.70 -6.03 -6.21
C SER A 94 0.82 -6.15 -6.35
N VAL A 95 1.53 -5.21 -5.75
CA VAL A 95 2.98 -5.22 -5.65
C VAL A 95 3.41 -4.97 -4.21
N LEU A 96 4.39 -5.73 -3.74
CA LEU A 96 5.06 -5.51 -2.45
C LEU A 96 6.32 -4.68 -2.68
N LEU A 97 6.47 -3.63 -1.90
CA LEU A 97 7.63 -2.76 -1.83
C LEU A 97 8.34 -2.99 -0.49
N GLU A 98 9.62 -3.35 -0.53
CA GLU A 98 10.47 -3.52 0.65
C GLU A 98 11.60 -2.49 0.61
N GLY A 99 11.45 -1.43 1.40
CA GLY A 99 12.36 -0.30 1.49
C GLY A 99 13.69 -0.65 2.16
N ASN A 100 14.75 0.03 1.75
CA ASN A 100 16.07 -0.02 2.39
C ASN A 100 16.08 0.57 3.81
N ASP A 101 15.03 1.29 4.18
CA ASP A 101 14.74 1.78 5.53
C ASP A 101 13.91 0.80 6.38
N SER A 102 13.81 -0.46 5.93
CA SER A 102 12.98 -1.52 6.55
C SER A 102 11.47 -1.29 6.46
N THR A 103 11.01 -0.27 5.71
CA THR A 103 9.57 -0.11 5.46
C THR A 103 9.06 -1.19 4.52
N LYS A 104 7.81 -1.60 4.72
CA LYS A 104 7.10 -2.48 3.79
C LYS A 104 5.77 -1.86 3.42
N ALA A 105 5.41 -1.95 2.14
CA ALA A 105 4.13 -1.47 1.66
C ALA A 105 3.61 -2.39 0.55
N THR A 106 2.31 -2.65 0.57
CA THR A 106 1.64 -3.34 -0.53
C THR A 106 0.79 -2.33 -1.27
N LEU A 107 1.02 -2.17 -2.57
CA LEU A 107 0.19 -1.37 -3.45
C LEU A 107 -0.78 -2.28 -4.19
N TYR A 108 -2.04 -1.89 -4.24
CA TYR A 108 -3.11 -2.59 -4.96
C TYR A 108 -3.46 -1.80 -6.21
N ARG A 109 -3.55 -2.50 -7.34
CA ARG A 109 -3.87 -1.89 -8.63
C ARG A 109 -5.35 -1.53 -8.66
N PHE A 110 -5.67 -0.34 -9.15
CA PHE A 110 -7.06 -0.06 -9.49
C PHE A 110 -7.48 -0.88 -10.69
N LYS A 111 -8.65 -1.54 -10.59
CA LYS A 111 -9.34 -2.06 -11.77
C LYS A 111 -9.82 -0.85 -12.54
N GLU A 112 -9.27 -0.62 -13.74
CA GLU A 112 -9.64 0.53 -14.57
C GLU A 112 -11.16 0.62 -14.71
N SER A 113 -11.75 1.66 -14.12
CA SER A 113 -13.16 2.01 -14.30
C SER A 113 -13.20 3.44 -14.83
N GLN A 114 -13.89 3.67 -15.95
CA GLN A 114 -13.74 4.84 -16.80
C GLN A 114 -14.12 6.21 -16.18
N VAL A 115 -14.59 6.29 -14.94
CA VAL A 115 -15.16 7.54 -14.41
C VAL A 115 -15.01 7.54 -12.88
N PRO A 116 -14.05 8.23 -12.20
CA PRO A 116 -12.99 9.16 -12.60
C PRO A 116 -11.60 8.72 -12.07
N PHE A 117 -10.79 8.07 -12.90
CA PHE A 117 -9.36 7.85 -12.63
C PHE A 117 -8.52 8.65 -13.62
N GLN A 118 -8.92 9.89 -13.90
CA GLN A 118 -8.00 10.82 -14.53
C GLN A 118 -6.74 10.88 -13.66
N THR A 119 -5.59 11.06 -14.30
CA THR A 119 -4.33 11.33 -13.63
C THR A 119 -4.52 12.29 -12.47
N ILE A 120 -3.86 12.03 -11.34
CA ILE A 120 -3.97 12.88 -10.14
C ILE A 120 -3.73 14.33 -10.59
N PRO A 121 -4.78 15.17 -10.64
CA PRO A 121 -4.69 16.46 -11.32
C PRO A 121 -3.76 17.37 -10.55
N ASP A 122 -3.22 18.38 -11.24
CA ASP A 122 -2.44 19.41 -10.56
C ASP A 122 -3.35 20.15 -9.57
N ALA A 123 -2.83 20.46 -8.37
CA ALA A 123 -3.57 21.19 -7.37
C ALA A 123 -3.97 22.61 -7.84
N LYS A 124 -3.28 23.14 -8.86
CA LYS A 124 -3.61 24.42 -9.51
C LYS A 124 -4.80 24.33 -10.45
N ASP A 125 -5.16 23.13 -10.92
CA ASP A 125 -6.40 22.91 -11.66
C ASP A 125 -7.55 22.67 -10.67
N SER A 126 -8.05 23.77 -10.10
CA SER A 126 -8.98 23.74 -8.97
C SER A 126 -10.24 22.92 -9.22
N LEU A 127 -10.77 22.91 -10.45
CA LEU A 127 -12.02 22.20 -10.75
C LEU A 127 -11.80 20.69 -10.83
N SER A 128 -10.81 20.26 -11.62
CA SER A 128 -10.46 18.84 -11.75
C SER A 128 -9.99 18.29 -10.41
N PHE A 129 -9.21 19.08 -9.66
CA PHE A 129 -8.75 18.71 -8.34
C PHE A 129 -9.90 18.58 -7.33
N ALA A 130 -10.85 19.53 -7.29
CA ALA A 130 -12.02 19.42 -6.43
C ALA A 130 -12.84 18.14 -6.72
N SER A 131 -13.06 17.82 -8.00
CA SER A 131 -13.75 16.59 -8.40
C SER A 131 -12.98 15.33 -7.97
N TYR A 132 -11.66 15.33 -8.14
CA TYR A 132 -10.79 14.26 -7.69
C TYR A 132 -10.88 14.04 -6.18
N ILE A 133 -10.88 15.10 -5.37
CA ILE A 133 -10.99 15.01 -3.91
C ILE A 133 -12.30 14.37 -3.47
N THR A 134 -13.43 14.72 -4.08
CA THR A 134 -14.72 14.07 -3.77
C THR A 134 -14.67 12.56 -4.04
N GLY A 135 -14.04 12.14 -5.13
CA GLY A 135 -13.83 10.71 -5.43
C GLY A 135 -12.88 10.03 -4.44
N PHE A 136 -11.81 10.72 -4.06
CA PHE A 136 -10.84 10.25 -3.08
C PHE A 136 -11.48 10.02 -1.70
N GLU A 137 -12.27 10.98 -1.19
CA GLU A 137 -12.97 10.86 0.10
C GLU A 137 -13.87 9.61 0.13
N LYS A 138 -14.59 9.33 -0.95
CA LYS A 138 -15.42 8.12 -1.05
C LYS A 138 -14.60 6.83 -0.96
N ARG A 139 -13.47 6.76 -1.67
CA ARG A 139 -12.60 5.56 -1.66
C ARG A 139 -11.88 5.38 -0.32
N LEU A 140 -11.41 6.48 0.26
CA LEU A 140 -10.86 6.53 1.62
C LEU A 140 -11.83 5.90 2.62
N ILE A 141 -13.07 6.37 2.66
CA ILE A 141 -14.11 5.85 3.58
C ILE A 141 -14.31 4.34 3.39
N GLN A 142 -14.43 3.89 2.14
CA GLN A 142 -14.58 2.46 1.83
C GLN A 142 -13.42 1.61 2.35
N GLU A 143 -12.17 2.07 2.23
CA GLU A 143 -11.02 1.33 2.74
C GLU A 143 -10.98 1.28 4.28
N PHE A 144 -11.38 2.36 4.95
CA PHE A 144 -11.54 2.36 6.41
C PHE A 144 -12.66 1.39 6.86
N GLU A 145 -13.79 1.40 6.17
CA GLU A 145 -14.91 0.49 6.46
C GLU A 145 -14.52 -0.98 6.25
N LYS A 146 -13.78 -1.29 5.17
CA LYS A 146 -13.21 -2.64 4.93
C LYS A 146 -12.28 -3.07 6.07
N ALA A 147 -11.58 -2.13 6.69
CA ALA A 147 -10.74 -2.39 7.86
C ALA A 147 -11.53 -2.48 9.19
N GLY A 148 -12.86 -2.43 9.14
CA GLY A 148 -13.74 -2.49 10.32
C GLY A 148 -13.85 -1.17 11.08
N ILE A 149 -13.38 -0.06 10.50
CA ILE A 149 -13.42 1.27 11.09
C ILE A 149 -14.58 2.03 10.44
N LYS A 150 -15.67 2.20 11.20
CA LYS A 150 -16.80 2.99 10.73
C LYS A 150 -16.46 4.48 10.80
N LEU A 151 -16.48 5.14 9.65
CA LEU A 151 -16.35 6.61 9.57
C LEU A 151 -17.71 7.29 9.38
N SER A 152 -18.77 6.54 9.05
CA SER A 152 -20.11 7.08 8.85
C SER A 152 -21.06 6.69 9.98
N ASP A 153 -21.47 7.65 10.80
CA ASP A 153 -22.72 7.59 11.55
C ASP A 153 -23.79 8.40 10.80
N GLY A 154 -24.29 7.83 9.69
CA GLY A 154 -25.64 8.02 9.15
C GLY A 154 -26.24 9.43 8.94
N THR A 155 -25.49 10.52 9.11
CA THR A 155 -26.04 11.88 9.03
C THR A 155 -24.99 12.80 8.45
N GLU A 156 -25.33 13.42 7.31
CA GLU A 156 -24.56 14.51 6.70
C GLU A 156 -24.24 15.58 7.75
N LYS A 157 -22.97 15.62 8.16
CA LYS A 157 -22.26 16.85 8.50
C LYS A 157 -20.77 16.56 8.32
N ARG A 158 -20.12 17.42 7.52
CA ARG A 158 -18.67 17.60 7.52
C ARG A 158 -18.30 18.05 8.93
N GLU A 159 -17.99 17.10 9.80
CA GLU A 159 -17.33 17.37 11.06
C GLU A 159 -16.01 16.58 11.02
N GLU A 160 -14.91 17.30 10.79
CA GLU A 160 -13.63 16.90 11.38
C GLU A 160 -13.83 16.90 12.90
N PRO A 161 -13.87 15.71 13.54
CA PRO A 161 -12.92 15.49 14.64
C PRO A 161 -12.48 14.03 14.82
N VAL A 162 -13.01 13.06 14.06
CA VAL A 162 -12.77 11.62 14.32
C VAL A 162 -11.30 11.24 14.10
N TYR A 163 -10.66 11.86 13.09
CA TYR A 163 -9.28 11.53 12.75
C TYR A 163 -8.25 12.08 13.76
N GLU A 164 -8.47 13.27 14.33
CA GLU A 164 -7.65 13.78 15.42
C GLU A 164 -7.75 12.93 16.69
N GLU A 165 -8.93 12.39 16.98
CA GLU A 165 -9.12 11.48 18.11
C GLU A 165 -8.42 10.12 17.90
N LEU A 166 -8.45 9.59 16.68
CA LEU A 166 -7.70 8.37 16.33
C LEU A 166 -6.18 8.57 16.47
N LEU A 167 -5.67 9.75 16.08
CA LEU A 167 -4.26 10.11 16.28
C LEU A 167 -3.89 10.24 17.76
N LYS A 168 -4.74 10.89 18.58
CA LYS A 168 -4.52 11.00 20.03
C LYS A 168 -4.49 9.63 20.71
N ARG A 169 -5.39 8.70 20.33
CA ARG A 169 -5.40 7.32 20.85
C ARG A 169 -4.16 6.51 20.44
N ALA A 170 -3.65 6.71 19.23
CA ALA A 170 -2.41 6.07 18.79
C ALA A 170 -1.17 6.59 19.55
N MET A 171 -1.17 7.87 19.94
CA MET A 171 -0.09 8.48 20.73
C MET A 171 -0.15 8.09 22.22
N THR A 172 -1.32 7.87 22.81
CA THR A 172 -1.45 7.43 24.21
C THR A 172 -1.09 5.96 24.42
N ASN A 173 -1.25 5.10 23.41
CA ASN A 173 -0.83 3.68 23.48
C ASN A 173 0.67 3.45 23.30
N LYS A 174 1.48 4.53 23.18
CA LYS A 174 2.94 4.49 23.02
C LYS A 174 3.72 4.96 24.26
N LYS A 175 3.16 4.80 25.47
CA LYS A 175 3.94 4.85 26.71
C LYS A 175 4.14 3.43 27.26
N PRO A 176 5.32 2.80 27.10
CA PRO A 176 5.82 1.90 28.12
C PRO A 176 6.30 2.75 29.31
N GLY A 177 6.00 2.29 30.52
CA GLY A 177 6.35 2.99 31.75
C GLY A 177 7.85 3.18 31.94
N ALA A 178 8.20 4.35 32.47
CA ALA A 178 9.17 4.63 33.53
C ALA A 178 9.34 6.16 33.58
#